data_AF-A0A7L5YXG6-F1
#
_entry.id   AF-A0A7L5YXG6-F1
#
_cell.length_a   1.000
_cell.length_b   1.000
_cell.length_c   1.000
_cell.angle_alpha   90.00
_cell.angle_beta   90.00
_cell.angle_gamma   90.00
#
_symmetry.space_group_name_H-M   'P 1'
#
loop_
_entity.id
_entity.type
_entity.pdbx_description
1 polymer ?
#
loop_
_entity_poly.entity_id
_entity_poly.type
_entity_poly.pdbx_seq_one_letter_code
_entity_poly.pdbx_strand_id
1 'polypeptide(L)'
;MADSSPSPTVDTPATDRPARKPARRRQRSVRVSVAIVLLVVATIAVALALPTGSFAPMAGSAVLALVLGWASARIVYNELLQSRREHAADRAAQAAAYRSVFTERATEQAAFTSAMTERLTQGDREVRELSGTLVQVEKRAADAEQRLRKEAERADELAARVDELSGQLDDLDTAPDDVATLFDEDLDTVVDLMSWEDKVTAAAAQDIRKHA
;
A
#
# COMPACT_ATOMS: atom_id res chain seq x y z
N MET A 1 20.94 -19.91 13.11
CA MET A 1 19.53 -19.93 13.51
C MET A 1 18.79 -19.16 12.42
N ALA A 2 18.50 -19.85 11.32
CA ALA A 2 17.96 -19.25 10.09
C ALA A 2 16.44 -19.41 10.11
N ASP A 3 15.76 -18.28 10.23
CA ASP A 3 14.31 -18.18 10.34
C ASP A 3 13.69 -18.52 8.97
N SER A 4 12.93 -19.61 8.94
CA SER A 4 12.27 -20.11 7.74
C SER A 4 10.84 -19.57 7.71
N SER A 5 10.68 -18.36 7.16
CA SER A 5 9.35 -17.78 6.94
C SER A 5 8.56 -18.59 5.90
N PRO A 6 7.30 -18.99 6.18
CA PRO A 6 6.45 -19.64 5.20
C PRO A 6 5.97 -18.62 4.15
N SER A 7 6.18 -18.95 2.88
CA SER A 7 5.66 -18.17 1.74
C SER A 7 4.12 -18.24 1.71
N PRO A 8 3.40 -17.13 1.49
CA PRO A 8 1.96 -17.16 1.33
C PRO A 8 1.62 -17.84 0.00
N THR A 9 1.06 -19.05 0.07
CA THR A 9 0.41 -19.69 -1.07
C THR A 9 -0.77 -18.82 -1.49
N VAL A 10 -0.61 -18.11 -2.60
CA VAL A 10 -1.70 -17.41 -3.27
C VAL A 10 -2.63 -18.49 -3.84
N ASP A 11 -3.64 -18.87 -3.05
CA ASP A 11 -4.78 -19.65 -3.52
C ASP A 11 -5.47 -18.82 -4.61
N THR A 12 -5.08 -19.08 -5.84
CA THR A 12 -5.73 -18.50 -7.01
C THR A 12 -7.10 -19.17 -7.07
N PRO A 13 -8.22 -18.43 -6.93
CA PRO A 13 -9.54 -19.04 -7.02
C PRO A 13 -9.65 -19.67 -8.40
N ALA A 14 -9.71 -21.00 -8.43
CA ALA A 14 -9.95 -21.76 -9.64
C ALA A 14 -11.21 -21.18 -10.28
N THR A 15 -11.01 -20.54 -11.44
CA THR A 15 -12.10 -19.90 -12.17
C THR A 15 -12.97 -21.04 -12.69
N ASP A 16 -13.99 -21.37 -11.92
CA ASP A 16 -14.96 -22.41 -12.21
C ASP A 16 -15.72 -21.97 -13.46
N ARG A 17 -15.18 -22.31 -14.64
CA ARG A 17 -15.81 -21.97 -15.92
C ARG A 17 -17.12 -22.75 -15.94
N PRO A 18 -18.29 -22.09 -15.98
CA PRO A 18 -19.54 -22.81 -16.00
C PRO A 18 -19.53 -23.71 -17.23
N ALA A 19 -19.62 -25.02 -16.99
CA ALA A 19 -19.66 -26.02 -18.04
C ALA A 19 -20.70 -25.59 -19.08
N ARG A 20 -20.24 -25.29 -20.31
CA ARG A 20 -21.14 -24.95 -21.42
C ARG A 20 -22.12 -26.10 -21.57
N LYS A 21 -23.38 -25.89 -21.18
CA LYS A 21 -24.45 -26.87 -21.39
C LYS A 21 -24.44 -27.25 -22.87
N PRO A 22 -24.36 -28.54 -23.22
CA PRO A 22 -24.34 -28.96 -24.61
C PRO A 22 -25.62 -28.45 -25.28
N ALA A 23 -25.47 -27.87 -26.47
CA ALA A 23 -26.59 -27.41 -27.29
C ALA A 23 -27.59 -28.57 -27.46
N ARG A 24 -28.68 -28.52 -26.70
CA ARG A 24 -29.73 -29.55 -26.70
C ARG A 24 -30.33 -29.60 -28.09
N ARG A 25 -29.85 -30.56 -28.89
CA ARG A 25 -30.49 -30.99 -30.14
C ARG A 25 -31.94 -31.30 -29.79
N ARG A 26 -32.86 -30.40 -30.16
CA ARG A 26 -34.27 -30.50 -29.77
C ARG A 26 -34.82 -31.83 -30.27
N GLN A 27 -35.33 -32.62 -29.33
CA GLN A 27 -35.99 -33.89 -29.62
C GLN A 27 -37.17 -33.59 -30.57
N ARG A 28 -37.25 -34.34 -31.67
CA ARG A 28 -38.32 -34.13 -32.68
C ARG A 28 -39.66 -34.40 -32.00
N SER A 29 -40.57 -33.41 -32.05
CA SER A 29 -41.89 -33.49 -31.43
C SER A 29 -42.71 -34.63 -32.06
N VAL A 30 -43.19 -35.56 -31.23
CA VAL A 30 -44.04 -36.69 -31.65
C VAL A 30 -45.31 -36.20 -32.35
N ARG A 31 -45.82 -35.03 -31.95
CA ARG A 31 -47.01 -34.41 -32.56
C ARG A 31 -46.76 -33.98 -34.01
N VAL A 32 -45.57 -33.45 -34.29
CA VAL A 32 -45.15 -33.08 -35.65
C VAL A 32 -44.96 -34.33 -36.51
N SER A 33 -44.40 -35.42 -35.97
CA SER A 33 -44.30 -36.68 -36.72
C SER A 33 -45.67 -37.27 -37.04
N VAL A 34 -46.64 -37.22 -36.11
CA VAL A 34 -48.02 -37.66 -36.38
C VAL A 34 -48.66 -36.81 -37.47
N ALA A 35 -48.51 -35.49 -37.42
CA ALA A 35 -49.03 -34.59 -38.44
C ALA A 35 -48.46 -34.89 -39.84
N ILE A 36 -47.18 -35.24 -39.94
CA ILE A 36 -46.53 -35.66 -41.19
C ILE A 36 -47.09 -37.00 -41.66
N VAL A 37 -47.24 -37.98 -40.77
CA VAL A 37 -47.82 -39.29 -41.12
C VAL A 37 -49.24 -39.14 -41.66
N LEU A 38 -50.08 -38.29 -41.05
CA LEU A 38 -51.44 -38.02 -41.56
C LEU A 38 -51.43 -37.44 -42.98
N LEU A 39 -50.50 -36.54 -43.28
CA LEU A 39 -50.34 -36.00 -44.63
C LEU A 39 -49.87 -37.07 -45.63
N VAL A 40 -48.96 -37.96 -45.22
CA VAL A 40 -48.50 -39.08 -46.06
C VAL A 40 -49.63 -40.08 -46.32
N VAL A 41 -50.46 -40.38 -45.31
CA VAL A 41 -51.63 -41.25 -45.50
C VAL A 41 -52.63 -40.62 -46.46
N ALA A 42 -52.89 -39.31 -46.34
CA ALA A 42 -53.76 -38.59 -47.26
C ALA A 42 -53.25 -38.65 -48.71
N THR A 43 -51.96 -38.45 -48.94
CA THR A 43 -51.39 -38.50 -50.29
C THR A 43 -51.43 -39.90 -50.89
N ILE A 44 -51.15 -40.94 -50.10
CA ILE A 44 -51.28 -42.35 -50.55
C ILE A 44 -52.72 -42.68 -50.91
N ALA A 45 -53.70 -42.26 -50.10
CA ALA A 45 -55.12 -42.52 -50.35
C ALA A 45 -55.58 -41.91 -51.69
N VAL A 46 -55.16 -40.67 -51.99
CA VAL A 46 -55.45 -40.02 -53.28
C VAL A 46 -54.73 -40.73 -54.43
N ALA A 47 -53.46 -41.10 -54.27
CA ALA A 47 -52.69 -41.79 -55.30
C ALA A 47 -53.29 -43.15 -55.68
N LEU A 48 -53.79 -43.91 -54.70
CA LEU A 48 -54.46 -45.19 -54.92
C LEU A 48 -55.85 -45.05 -55.57
N ALA A 49 -56.52 -43.91 -55.41
CA ALA A 49 -57.82 -43.66 -56.04
C ALA A 49 -57.70 -43.39 -57.56
N LEU A 50 -56.60 -42.79 -58.02
CA LEU A 50 -56.37 -42.42 -59.43
C LEU A 50 -56.57 -43.56 -60.45
N PRO A 51 -55.97 -44.76 -60.29
CA PRO A 51 -56.09 -45.82 -61.29
C PRO A 51 -57.49 -46.44 -61.40
N THR A 52 -58.39 -46.22 -60.42
CA THR A 52 -59.73 -46.83 -60.44
C THR A 52 -60.66 -46.22 -61.49
N GLY A 53 -60.37 -44.99 -61.95
CA GLY A 53 -61.19 -44.29 -62.95
C GLY A 53 -62.64 -43.99 -62.54
N SER A 54 -63.02 -44.29 -61.28
CA SER A 54 -64.38 -44.14 -60.77
C SER A 54 -64.52 -42.88 -59.92
N PHE A 55 -65.64 -42.16 -60.08
CA PHE A 55 -65.90 -40.91 -59.38
C PHE A 55 -66.05 -41.09 -57.86
N ALA A 56 -66.69 -42.18 -57.42
CA ALA A 56 -66.97 -42.43 -56.01
C ALA A 56 -65.71 -42.53 -55.12
N PRO A 57 -64.69 -43.39 -55.43
CA PRO A 57 -63.47 -43.45 -54.64
C PRO A 57 -62.65 -42.16 -54.72
N MET A 58 -62.69 -41.46 -55.86
CA MET A 58 -62.01 -40.18 -56.02
C MET A 58 -62.59 -39.11 -55.10
N ALA A 59 -63.92 -38.95 -55.07
CA ALA A 59 -64.61 -38.02 -54.17
C ALA A 59 -64.36 -38.36 -52.70
N GLY A 60 -64.42 -39.65 -52.33
CA GLY A 60 -64.12 -40.10 -50.97
C GLY A 60 -62.70 -39.78 -50.53
N SER A 61 -61.71 -40.04 -51.38
CA SER A 61 -60.30 -39.75 -51.08
C SER A 61 -60.03 -38.24 -50.94
N ALA A 62 -60.72 -37.41 -51.73
CA ALA A 62 -60.60 -35.96 -51.66
C ALA A 62 -61.12 -35.40 -50.33
N VAL A 63 -62.30 -35.83 -49.87
CA VAL A 63 -62.86 -35.41 -48.57
C VAL A 63 -61.96 -35.88 -47.43
N LEU A 64 -61.49 -37.12 -47.47
CA LEU A 64 -60.57 -37.67 -46.47
C LEU A 64 -59.25 -36.87 -46.42
N ALA A 65 -58.69 -36.51 -47.59
CA ALA A 65 -57.47 -35.72 -47.66
C ALA A 65 -57.64 -34.31 -47.06
N LEU A 66 -58.79 -33.67 -47.27
CA LEU A 66 -59.10 -32.37 -46.66
C LEU A 66 -59.22 -32.47 -45.14
N VAL A 67 -59.90 -33.51 -44.62
CA VAL A 67 -60.04 -33.73 -43.17
C VAL A 67 -58.67 -34.00 -42.53
N LEU A 68 -57.86 -34.88 -43.12
CA LEU A 68 -56.52 -35.18 -42.64
C LEU A 68 -55.57 -33.97 -42.73
N GLY A 69 -55.65 -33.19 -43.81
CA GLY A 69 -54.89 -31.96 -43.98
C GLY A 69 -55.26 -30.90 -42.95
N TRP A 70 -56.55 -30.70 -42.70
CA TRP A 70 -57.03 -29.77 -41.68
C TRP A 70 -56.62 -30.21 -40.26
N ALA A 71 -56.76 -31.50 -39.93
CA ALA A 71 -56.34 -32.05 -38.65
C ALA A 71 -54.82 -31.89 -38.44
N SER A 72 -54.01 -32.19 -39.46
CA SER A 72 -52.56 -32.01 -39.44
C SER A 72 -52.17 -30.54 -39.21
N ALA A 73 -52.79 -29.60 -39.95
CA ALA A 73 -52.56 -28.17 -39.77
C ALA A 73 -52.92 -27.69 -38.36
N ARG A 74 -54.02 -28.19 -37.78
CA ARG A 74 -54.43 -27.83 -36.41
C ARG A 74 -53.44 -28.32 -35.36
N ILE A 75 -52.93 -29.54 -35.51
CA ILE A 75 -51.90 -30.11 -34.62
C ILE A 75 -50.63 -29.25 -34.68
N VAL A 76 -50.13 -28.95 -35.87
CA VAL A 76 -48.91 -28.14 -36.06
C VAL A 76 -49.09 -26.73 -35.51
N TYR A 77 -50.25 -26.11 -35.72
CA TYR A 77 -50.55 -24.78 -35.20
C TYR A 77 -50.52 -24.73 -33.67
N ASN A 78 -51.16 -25.70 -33.00
CA ASN A 78 -51.18 -25.77 -31.55
C ASN A 78 -49.77 -25.97 -30.98
N GLU A 79 -48.97 -26.84 -31.60
CA GLU A 79 -47.57 -27.06 -31.20
C GLU A 79 -46.72 -25.80 -31.39
N LEU A 80 -46.93 -25.03 -32.47
CA LEU A 80 -46.22 -23.78 -32.70
C LEU A 80 -46.57 -22.73 -31.63
N LEU A 81 -47.84 -22.60 -31.26
CA LEU A 81 -48.26 -21.70 -30.18
C LEU A 81 -47.66 -22.12 -28.84
N GLN A 82 -47.69 -23.41 -28.52
CA GLN A 82 -47.11 -23.94 -27.29
C GLN A 82 -45.59 -23.69 -27.27
N SER A 83 -44.88 -24.02 -28.34
CA SER A 83 -43.45 -23.80 -28.50
C SER A 83 -43.09 -22.31 -28.31
N ARG A 84 -43.86 -21.40 -28.91
CA ARG A 84 -43.65 -19.95 -28.72
C ARG A 84 -43.80 -19.51 -27.26
N ARG A 85 -44.78 -20.05 -26.54
CA ARG A 85 -45.00 -19.76 -25.11
C ARG A 85 -43.85 -20.29 -24.26
N GLU A 86 -43.43 -21.53 -24.49
CA GLU A 86 -42.29 -22.14 -23.80
C GLU A 86 -41.00 -21.35 -24.06
N HIS A 87 -40.75 -20.94 -25.30
CA HIS A 87 -39.61 -20.08 -25.65
C HIS A 87 -39.65 -18.71 -24.97
N ALA A 88 -40.83 -18.13 -24.77
CA ALA A 88 -40.97 -16.88 -24.03
C ALA A 88 -40.72 -17.10 -22.53
N ALA A 89 -41.25 -18.18 -21.96
CA ALA A 89 -41.05 -18.56 -20.56
C ALA A 89 -39.57 -18.87 -20.26
N ASP A 90 -38.90 -19.62 -21.13
CA ASP A 90 -37.47 -19.94 -21.00
C ASP A 90 -36.62 -18.67 -21.00
N ARG A 91 -36.91 -17.72 -21.91
CA ARG A 91 -36.18 -16.43 -21.95
C ARG A 91 -36.45 -15.60 -20.70
N ALA A 92 -37.68 -15.58 -20.20
CA ALA A 92 -38.02 -14.89 -18.96
C ALA A 92 -37.29 -15.53 -17.76
N ALA A 93 -37.25 -16.85 -17.66
CA ALA A 93 -36.53 -17.57 -16.62
C ALA A 93 -35.01 -17.32 -16.69
N GLN A 94 -34.44 -17.32 -17.90
CA GLN A 94 -33.03 -16.95 -18.11
C GLN A 94 -32.76 -15.50 -17.66
N ALA A 95 -33.60 -14.55 -18.05
CA ALA A 95 -33.45 -13.15 -17.64
C ALA A 95 -33.55 -13.00 -16.11
N ALA A 96 -34.47 -13.73 -15.46
CA ALA A 96 -34.59 -13.75 -14.00
C ALA A 96 -33.34 -14.32 -13.32
N ALA A 97 -32.79 -15.42 -13.84
CA ALA A 97 -31.56 -16.02 -13.33
C ALA A 97 -30.33 -15.10 -13.53
N TYR A 98 -30.23 -14.43 -14.69
CA TYR A 98 -29.17 -13.43 -14.90
C TYR A 98 -29.33 -12.25 -13.95
N ARG A 99 -30.57 -11.80 -13.70
CA ARG A 99 -30.84 -10.72 -12.74
C ARG A 99 -30.37 -11.10 -11.34
N SER A 100 -30.65 -12.31 -10.86
CA SER A 100 -30.24 -12.72 -9.50
C SER A 100 -28.72 -12.78 -9.35
N VAL A 101 -28.01 -13.35 -10.32
CA VAL A 101 -26.53 -13.38 -10.32
C VAL A 101 -25.94 -11.98 -10.40
N PHE A 102 -26.55 -11.09 -11.19
CA PHE A 102 -26.09 -9.71 -11.29
C PHE A 102 -26.31 -8.96 -9.98
N THR A 103 -27.46 -9.12 -9.32
CA THR A 103 -27.73 -8.48 -8.03
C THR A 103 -26.77 -8.95 -6.95
N GLU A 104 -26.48 -10.26 -6.88
CA GLU A 104 -25.52 -10.84 -5.94
C GLU A 104 -24.13 -10.22 -6.15
N ARG A 105 -23.61 -10.26 -7.39
CA ARG A 105 -22.33 -9.64 -7.72
C ARG A 105 -22.28 -8.14 -7.46
N ALA A 106 -23.38 -7.42 -7.69
CA ALA A 106 -23.45 -5.99 -7.40
C ALA A 106 -23.36 -5.73 -5.88
N THR A 107 -24.01 -6.55 -5.06
CA THR A 107 -23.87 -6.45 -3.59
C THR A 107 -22.47 -6.79 -3.11
N GLU A 108 -21.84 -7.83 -3.67
CA GLU A 108 -20.45 -8.20 -3.36
C GLU A 108 -19.47 -7.09 -3.76
N GLN A 109 -19.62 -6.52 -4.97
CA GLN A 109 -18.79 -5.43 -5.44
C GLN A 109 -18.96 -4.17 -4.59
N ALA A 110 -20.19 -3.83 -4.18
CA ALA A 110 -20.44 -2.71 -3.29
C ALA A 110 -19.80 -2.92 -1.90
N ALA A 111 -19.89 -4.13 -1.35
CA ALA A 111 -19.22 -4.47 -0.10
C ALA A 111 -17.70 -4.37 -0.23
N PHE A 112 -17.13 -4.92 -1.31
CA PHE A 112 -15.69 -4.86 -1.58
C PHE A 112 -15.18 -3.42 -1.72
N THR A 113 -15.87 -2.58 -2.50
CA THR A 113 -15.46 -1.18 -2.68
C THR A 113 -15.54 -0.42 -1.37
N SER A 114 -16.61 -0.60 -0.58
CA SER A 114 -16.73 0.03 0.74
C SER A 114 -15.61 -0.37 1.70
N ALA A 115 -15.28 -1.66 1.78
CA ALA A 115 -14.19 -2.16 2.61
C ALA A 115 -12.82 -1.61 2.17
N MET A 116 -12.57 -1.54 0.86
CA MET A 116 -11.31 -0.99 0.33
C MET A 116 -11.21 0.52 0.57
N THR A 117 -12.31 1.26 0.42
CA THR A 117 -12.36 2.69 0.75
C THR A 117 -12.06 2.91 2.23
N GLU A 118 -12.68 2.16 3.14
CA GLU A 118 -12.38 2.30 4.58
C GLU A 118 -10.91 2.03 4.86
N ARG A 119 -10.36 0.92 4.31
CA ARG A 119 -8.94 0.58 4.47
C ARG A 119 -8.01 1.68 3.95
N LEU A 120 -8.33 2.27 2.81
CA LEU A 120 -7.54 3.38 2.25
C LEU A 120 -7.59 4.60 3.18
N THR A 121 -8.77 4.95 3.70
CA THR A 121 -8.89 6.09 4.63
C THR A 121 -8.18 5.84 5.95
N GLN A 122 -8.17 4.60 6.45
CA GLN A 122 -7.38 4.22 7.61
C GLN A 122 -5.88 4.36 7.34
N GLY A 123 -5.40 3.82 6.20
CA GLY A 123 -4.02 3.97 5.78
C GLY A 123 -3.59 5.44 5.67
N ASP A 124 -4.44 6.30 5.09
CA ASP A 124 -4.16 7.74 4.99
C ASP A 124 -4.08 8.43 6.36
N ARG A 125 -4.87 7.99 7.35
CA ARG A 125 -4.79 8.50 8.72
C ARG A 125 -3.47 8.10 9.38
N GLU A 126 -3.09 6.83 9.26
CA GLU A 126 -1.83 6.30 9.79
C GLU A 126 -0.62 7.01 9.15
N VAL A 127 -0.64 7.21 7.83
CA VAL A 127 0.41 7.96 7.13
C VAL A 127 0.51 9.40 7.63
N ARG A 128 -0.63 10.08 7.85
CA ARG A 128 -0.63 11.45 8.39
C ARG A 128 -0.11 11.50 9.82
N GLU A 129 -0.46 10.54 10.66
CA GLU A 129 0.03 10.45 12.03
C GLU A 129 1.54 10.23 12.04
N LEU A 130 2.04 9.23 11.31
CA LEU A 130 3.47 8.96 11.17
C LEU A 130 4.23 10.19 10.64
N SER A 131 3.71 10.83 9.59
CA SER A 131 4.29 12.07 9.05
C SER A 131 4.35 13.18 10.11
N GLY A 132 3.29 13.33 10.92
CA GLY A 132 3.26 14.28 12.03
C GLY A 132 4.29 13.98 13.12
N THR A 133 4.44 12.70 13.50
CA THR A 133 5.45 12.28 14.48
C THR A 133 6.87 12.50 13.97
N LEU A 134 7.14 12.24 12.69
CA LEU A 134 8.43 12.46 12.05
C LEU A 134 8.82 13.94 12.13
N VAL A 135 7.92 14.85 11.75
CA VAL A 135 8.14 16.30 11.86
C VAL A 135 8.44 16.72 13.31
N GLN A 136 7.76 16.13 14.30
CA GLN A 136 8.05 16.43 15.70
C GLN A 136 9.42 15.90 16.15
N VAL A 137 9.82 14.71 15.71
CA VAL A 137 11.14 14.13 16.01
C VAL A 137 12.25 14.96 15.37
N GLU A 138 12.08 15.35 14.11
CA GLU A 138 13.00 16.23 13.39
C GLU A 138 13.16 17.58 14.10
N LYS A 139 12.06 18.18 14.55
CA LYS A 139 12.12 19.41 15.36
C LYS A 139 12.88 19.22 16.66
N ARG A 140 12.64 18.13 17.40
CA ARG A 140 13.35 17.84 18.66
C ARG A 140 14.84 17.59 18.41
N ALA A 141 15.19 16.91 17.32
CA ALA A 141 16.58 16.73 16.90
C ALA A 141 17.25 18.08 16.60
N ALA A 142 16.60 18.95 15.82
CA ALA A 142 17.11 20.29 15.53
C ALA A 142 17.30 21.14 16.81
N ASP A 143 16.33 21.09 17.74
CA ASP A 143 16.43 21.78 19.03
C ASP A 143 17.58 21.22 19.89
N ALA A 144 17.80 19.91 19.87
CA ALA A 144 18.90 19.26 20.59
C ALA A 144 20.26 19.60 19.98
N GLU A 145 20.39 19.57 18.65
CA GLU A 145 21.59 20.01 17.93
C GLU A 145 21.92 21.48 18.23
N GLN A 146 20.91 22.36 18.30
CA GLN A 146 21.13 23.76 18.66
C GLN A 146 21.63 23.92 20.09
N ARG A 147 21.15 23.11 21.04
CA ARG A 147 21.65 23.12 22.43
C ARG A 147 23.09 22.62 22.50
N LEU A 148 23.41 21.52 21.80
CA LEU A 148 24.77 21.00 21.72
C LEU A 148 25.74 22.01 21.13
N ARG A 149 25.34 22.75 20.08
CA ARG A 149 26.17 23.83 19.52
C ARG A 149 26.46 24.92 20.55
N LYS A 150 25.45 25.36 21.31
CA LYS A 150 25.63 26.37 22.37
C LYS A 150 26.50 25.87 23.52
N GLU A 151 26.40 24.59 23.87
CA GLU A 151 27.25 23.98 24.90
C GLU A 151 28.69 23.83 24.42
N ALA A 152 28.90 23.46 23.15
CA ALA A 152 30.23 23.43 22.53
C ALA A 152 30.87 24.82 22.51
N GLU A 153 30.13 25.86 22.07
CA GLU A 153 30.62 27.25 22.10
C GLU A 153 31.03 27.70 23.52
N ARG A 154 30.26 27.32 24.55
CA ARG A 154 30.62 27.61 25.95
C ARG A 154 31.84 26.82 26.42
N ALA A 155 31.97 25.56 26.00
CA ALA A 155 33.12 24.74 26.33
C ALA A 155 34.39 25.31 25.70
N ASP A 156 34.31 25.78 24.45
CA ASP A 156 35.40 26.43 23.73
C ASP A 156 35.81 27.76 24.41
N GLU A 157 34.83 28.57 24.84
CA GLU A 157 35.11 29.81 25.60
C GLU A 157 35.80 29.53 26.94
N LEU A 158 35.35 28.50 27.67
CA LEU A 158 35.98 28.09 28.93
C LEU A 158 37.36 27.49 28.72
N ALA A 159 37.57 26.69 27.67
CA ALA A 159 38.87 26.14 27.32
C ALA A 159 39.85 27.28 26.98
N ALA A 160 39.43 28.27 26.19
CA ALA A 160 40.25 29.44 25.89
C ALA A 160 40.64 30.22 27.15
N ARG A 161 39.72 30.36 28.12
CA ARG A 161 40.04 30.99 29.43
C ARG A 161 41.00 30.17 30.27
N VAL A 162 40.87 28.84 30.27
CA VAL A 162 41.81 27.95 30.98
C VAL A 162 43.19 28.08 30.36
N ASP A 163 43.29 28.05 29.03
CA ASP A 163 44.56 28.23 28.31
C ASP A 163 45.19 29.59 28.61
N GLU A 164 44.39 30.67 28.60
CA GLU A 164 44.84 32.02 28.98
C GLU A 164 45.36 32.07 30.42
N LEU A 165 44.61 31.51 31.39
CA LEU A 165 45.03 31.47 32.78
C LEU A 165 46.26 30.59 33.00
N SER A 166 46.39 29.46 32.30
CA SER A 166 47.59 28.64 32.36
C SER A 166 48.80 29.37 31.78
N GLY A 167 48.62 30.13 30.69
CA GLY A 167 49.68 30.98 30.15
C GLY A 167 50.14 32.05 31.15
N GLN A 168 49.19 32.71 31.85
CA GLN A 168 49.51 33.65 32.91
C GLN A 168 50.25 33.01 34.10
N LEU A 169 49.88 31.77 34.45
CA LEU A 169 50.57 30.99 35.48
C LEU A 169 51.99 30.61 35.05
N ASP A 170 52.19 30.16 33.82
CA ASP A 170 53.52 29.84 33.27
C ASP A 170 54.41 31.10 33.19
N ASP A 171 53.84 32.26 32.82
CA ASP A 171 54.55 33.54 32.83
C ASP A 171 54.98 33.94 34.26
N LEU A 172 54.11 33.73 35.26
CA LEU A 172 54.42 33.94 36.69
C LEU A 172 55.47 32.95 37.21
N ASP A 173 55.43 31.69 36.77
CA ASP A 173 56.38 30.64 37.15
C ASP A 173 57.71 30.73 36.38
N THR A 174 57.75 31.49 35.28
CA THR A 174 58.98 31.86 34.56
C THR A 174 59.57 33.19 35.05
N ALA A 175 58.79 33.99 35.79
CA ALA A 175 59.27 35.17 36.50
C ALA A 175 60.15 34.94 37.75
N PRO A 176 60.36 33.73 38.35
CA PRO A 176 61.25 33.62 39.50
C PRO A 176 62.72 33.86 39.16
N ASP A 177 63.13 33.82 37.88
CA ASP A 177 64.48 34.27 37.48
C ASP A 177 64.59 35.82 37.48
N ASP A 178 63.52 36.54 37.13
CA ASP A 178 63.47 38.01 37.22
C ASP A 178 63.25 38.49 38.67
N VAL A 179 62.54 37.72 39.49
CA VAL A 179 62.36 38.02 40.92
C VAL A 179 63.62 37.65 41.70
N ALA A 180 64.32 36.56 41.36
CA ALA A 180 65.62 36.22 41.97
C ALA A 180 66.69 37.28 41.67
N THR A 181 66.70 37.87 40.46
CA THR A 181 67.61 38.98 40.14
C THR A 181 67.25 40.28 40.87
N LEU A 182 65.96 40.58 41.07
CA LEU A 182 65.50 41.70 41.91
C LEU A 182 65.90 41.54 43.38
N PHE A 183 65.82 40.32 43.93
CA PHE A 183 66.27 40.04 45.31
C PHE A 183 67.80 40.06 45.43
N ASP A 184 68.55 39.66 44.40
CA ASP A 184 70.02 39.71 44.38
C ASP A 184 70.53 41.16 44.33
N GLU A 185 69.90 42.02 43.52
CA GLU A 185 70.24 43.44 43.41
C GLU A 185 69.94 44.22 44.71
N ASP A 186 68.83 43.92 45.39
CA ASP A 186 68.52 44.49 46.71
C ASP A 186 69.50 44.00 47.80
N LEU A 187 69.95 42.74 47.75
CA LEU A 187 70.95 42.22 48.68
C LEU A 187 72.32 42.90 48.53
N ASP A 188 72.75 43.18 47.30
CA ASP A 188 74.02 43.88 47.04
C ASP A 188 74.01 45.33 47.56
N THR A 189 72.90 46.05 47.43
CA THR A 189 72.79 47.42 47.99
C THR A 189 72.86 47.44 49.52
N VAL A 190 72.28 46.45 50.18
CA VAL A 190 72.33 46.30 51.64
C VAL A 190 73.76 45.95 52.10
N VAL A 191 74.45 45.08 51.35
CA VAL A 191 75.85 44.73 51.62
C VAL A 191 76.77 45.95 51.43
N ASP A 192 76.55 46.78 50.40
CA ASP A 192 77.37 47.96 50.17
C ASP A 192 77.15 49.05 51.23
N LEU A 193 75.92 49.18 51.75
CA LEU A 193 75.60 50.06 52.87
C LEU A 193 76.33 49.64 54.18
N MET A 194 76.37 48.33 54.47
CA MET A 194 77.15 47.81 55.61
C MET A 194 78.66 48.03 55.41
N SER A 195 79.16 47.86 54.18
CA SER A 195 80.57 48.14 53.87
C SER A 195 80.94 49.62 54.06
N TRP A 196 79.99 50.53 53.80
CA TRP A 196 80.16 51.95 54.03
C TRP A 196 80.18 52.29 55.52
N GLU A 197 79.32 51.68 56.34
CA GLU A 197 79.33 51.85 57.80
C GLU A 197 80.65 51.39 58.42
N ASP A 198 81.21 50.25 57.98
CA ASP A 198 82.53 49.77 58.40
C ASP A 198 83.66 50.74 58.00
N LYS A 199 83.58 51.37 56.81
CA LYS A 199 84.55 52.40 56.39
C LYS A 199 84.44 53.67 57.23
N VAL A 200 83.23 54.09 57.60
CA VAL A 200 83.00 55.28 58.44
C VAL A 200 83.50 55.05 59.86
N THR A 201 83.27 53.87 60.44
CA THR A 201 83.79 53.53 61.77
C THR A 201 85.32 53.40 61.78
N ALA A 202 85.92 52.84 60.71
CA ALA A 202 87.37 52.81 60.55
C ALA A 202 87.98 54.22 60.40
N ALA A 203 87.33 55.13 59.66
CA ALA A 203 87.76 56.52 59.55
C ALA A 203 87.64 57.29 60.88
N ALA A 204 86.55 57.07 61.64
CA ALA A 204 86.38 57.64 62.98
C ALA A 204 87.46 57.15 63.96
N ALA A 205 87.87 55.88 63.87
CA ALA A 205 88.98 55.33 64.67
C ALA A 205 90.37 55.88 64.27
N GLN A 206 90.50 56.42 63.05
CA GLN A 206 91.74 57.03 62.54
C GLN A 206 91.85 58.52 62.91
N ASP A 207 90.71 59.22 63.04
CA ASP A 207 90.65 60.63 63.43
C ASP A 207 90.88 60.83 64.95
N ILE A 208 90.41 59.89 65.78
CA ILE A 208 90.73 59.85 67.22
C ILE A 208 92.24 59.65 67.45
N ARG A 209 92.94 58.99 66.51
CA ARG A 209 94.38 58.71 66.60
C ARG A 209 95.28 59.87 66.17
N LYS A 210 94.74 60.92 65.53
CA LYS A 210 95.49 62.14 65.15
C LYS A 210 95.36 63.28 66.17
N HIS A 211 94.49 63.12 67.16
CA HIS A 211 94.21 64.11 68.20
C HIS A 211 94.61 63.68 69.62
N ALA A 212 95.50 62.69 69.75
CA ALA A 212 96.18 62.28 70.98
C ALA A 212 97.70 62.35 70.81
#